data_AF-A0A0C3HA89-F1
#
_entry.id   AF-A0A0C3HA89-F1
#
_cell.length_a   1.000
_cell.length_b   1.000
_cell.length_c   1.000
_cell.angle_alpha   90.00
_cell.angle_beta   90.00
_cell.angle_gamma   90.00
#
_symmetry.space_group_name_H-M   'P 1'
#
loop_
_entity.id
_entity.type
_entity.pdbx_description
1 polymer ?
#
loop_
_entity_poly.entity_id
_entity_poly.type
_entity_poly.pdbx_seq_one_letter_code
_entity_poly.pdbx_strand_id
1 'polypeptide(L)'
;MVLSEGSTERQSEFFQVPDPNINAVLGDLKFSEVTGLRAESKLSRDEWRARAIDIAKGSATAQSEAAAFREVCKTLSMKEQYKKRALGDKPLSVIRGNSAMEFNRIYEKGVEVGNGTEEQRQAFRRLLDRWEEFDREIKDEQIRLSSNTHLVHVPDCGHNVHLVRPDVVCDEIKWVRDRILSNTSSMASSSL
;
A
#
# COMPACT_ATOMS: atom_id res chain seq x y z
N MET A 1 3.12 13.29 -8.55
CA MET A 1 3.11 12.55 -7.26
C MET A 1 3.10 11.06 -7.58
N VAL A 2 3.81 10.22 -6.81
CA VAL A 2 3.76 8.76 -6.93
C VAL A 2 3.21 8.18 -5.64
N LEU A 3 2.18 7.35 -5.72
CA LEU A 3 1.55 6.68 -4.57
C LEU A 3 1.72 5.17 -4.74
N SER A 4 2.42 4.49 -3.84
CA SER A 4 2.41 3.02 -3.79
C SER A 4 1.38 2.51 -2.79
N GLU A 5 1.23 3.22 -1.67
CA GLU A 5 0.33 2.88 -0.58
C GLU A 5 -0.01 4.18 0.15
N GLY A 6 -1.29 4.43 0.38
CA GLY A 6 -1.77 5.67 1.01
C GLY A 6 -3.19 5.49 1.51
N SER A 7 -3.50 6.08 2.67
CA SER A 7 -4.85 6.03 3.22
C SER A 7 -5.86 6.65 2.26
N THR A 8 -7.02 6.00 2.10
CA THR A 8 -8.10 6.48 1.23
C THR A 8 -9.33 6.88 2.03
N GLU A 9 -10.27 7.55 1.35
CA GLU A 9 -11.53 7.97 1.98
C GLU A 9 -12.31 6.80 2.58
N ARG A 10 -12.29 5.65 1.90
CA ARG A 10 -13.14 4.48 2.20
C ARG A 10 -12.36 3.26 2.66
N GLN A 11 -11.03 3.34 2.82
CA GLN A 11 -10.21 2.16 3.16
C GLN A 11 -10.71 1.40 4.39
N SER A 12 -11.12 2.13 5.43
CA SER A 12 -11.65 1.57 6.68
C SER A 12 -13.03 0.90 6.57
N GLU A 13 -13.69 0.98 5.41
CA GLU A 13 -14.92 0.22 5.10
C GLU A 13 -14.60 -1.22 4.67
N PHE A 14 -13.39 -1.46 4.15
CA PHE A 14 -12.99 -2.75 3.59
C PHE A 14 -12.24 -3.63 4.59
N PHE A 15 -11.36 -3.03 5.41
CA PHE A 15 -10.56 -3.76 6.40
C PHE A 15 -10.13 -2.88 7.58
N GLN A 16 -9.57 -3.53 8.60
CA GLN A 16 -9.05 -2.90 9.82
C GLN A 16 -7.53 -2.87 9.81
N VAL A 17 -6.94 -1.87 10.47
CA VAL A 17 -5.49 -1.76 10.67
C VAL A 17 -5.23 -1.47 12.16
N PRO A 18 -4.59 -2.39 12.90
CA PRO A 18 -4.33 -3.78 12.51
C PRO A 18 -5.64 -4.60 12.46
N ASP A 19 -5.69 -5.63 11.63
CA ASP A 19 -6.78 -6.61 11.69
C ASP A 19 -6.46 -7.68 12.74
N PRO A 20 -7.33 -7.89 13.75
CA PRO A 20 -7.05 -8.83 14.84
C PRO A 20 -6.97 -10.28 14.38
N ASN A 21 -7.66 -10.66 13.29
CA ASN A 21 -7.62 -12.02 12.77
C ASN A 21 -6.32 -12.28 12.00
N ILE A 22 -5.86 -11.29 11.22
CA ILE A 22 -4.54 -11.36 10.58
C ILE A 22 -3.45 -11.48 11.63
N ASN A 23 -3.49 -10.65 12.69
CA ASN A 23 -2.52 -10.70 13.77
C ASN A 23 -2.53 -12.04 14.52
N ALA A 24 -3.72 -12.59 14.79
CA ALA A 24 -3.84 -13.87 15.49
C ALA A 24 -3.28 -15.05 14.68
N VAL A 25 -3.48 -15.04 13.36
CA VAL A 25 -2.94 -16.08 12.47
C VAL A 25 -1.45 -15.88 12.21
N LEU A 26 -0.97 -14.64 12.13
CA LEU A 26 0.47 -14.35 12.08
C LEU A 26 1.18 -14.84 13.36
N GLY A 27 0.63 -14.55 14.54
CA GLY A 27 1.24 -14.93 15.82
C GLY A 27 2.69 -14.46 15.94
N ASP A 28 3.58 -15.37 16.33
CA ASP A 28 5.03 -15.10 16.46
C ASP A 28 5.80 -15.28 15.14
N LEU A 29 5.12 -15.57 14.02
CA LEU A 29 5.78 -15.67 12.73
C LEU A 29 6.36 -14.31 12.34
N LYS A 30 7.61 -14.30 11.89
CA LYS A 30 8.24 -13.08 11.41
C LYS A 30 7.65 -12.68 10.07
N PHE A 31 6.90 -11.57 10.06
CA PHE A 31 6.26 -11.01 8.87
C PHE A 31 7.19 -11.02 7.65
N SER A 32 8.42 -10.51 7.80
CA SER A 32 9.35 -10.41 6.67
C SER A 32 9.82 -11.75 6.11
N GLU A 33 9.86 -12.81 6.91
CA GLU A 33 10.22 -14.15 6.46
C GLU A 33 9.03 -14.84 5.81
N VAL A 34 7.85 -14.81 6.47
CA VAL A 34 6.65 -15.49 5.96
C VAL A 34 6.11 -14.88 4.66
N THR A 35 6.20 -13.56 4.50
CA THR A 35 5.75 -12.90 3.26
C THR A 35 6.76 -13.00 2.13
N GLY A 36 7.96 -13.55 2.36
CA GLY A 36 9.05 -13.57 1.39
C GLY A 36 9.79 -12.23 1.25
N LEU A 37 9.33 -11.16 1.91
CA LEU A 37 9.93 -9.83 1.83
C LEU A 37 11.44 -9.83 2.11
N ARG A 38 11.89 -10.63 3.08
CA ARG A 38 13.31 -10.74 3.46
C ARG A 38 14.18 -11.26 2.32
N ALA A 39 13.65 -12.18 1.52
CA ALA A 39 14.35 -12.82 0.41
C ALA A 39 14.24 -12.00 -0.88
N GLU A 40 13.10 -11.35 -1.11
CA GLU A 40 12.79 -10.66 -2.37
C GLU A 40 13.30 -9.20 -2.40
N SER A 41 13.46 -8.56 -1.24
CA SER A 41 13.95 -7.18 -1.14
C SER A 41 15.35 -7.00 -1.74
N LYS A 42 15.65 -5.79 -2.22
CA LYS A 42 16.98 -5.38 -2.70
C LYS A 42 17.91 -4.87 -1.59
N LEU A 43 17.50 -4.98 -0.32
CA LEU A 43 18.30 -4.56 0.81
C LEU A 43 19.41 -5.56 1.11
N SER A 44 20.61 -5.03 1.34
CA SER A 44 21.73 -5.75 1.94
C SER A 44 21.42 -6.18 3.37
N ARG A 45 22.30 -7.01 3.94
CA ARG A 45 22.17 -7.46 5.34
C ARG A 45 22.20 -6.29 6.32
N ASP A 46 23.07 -5.32 6.09
CA ASP A 46 23.24 -4.19 7.00
C ASP A 46 22.06 -3.21 6.90
N GLU A 47 21.53 -2.99 5.69
CA GLU A 47 20.30 -2.21 5.50
C GLU A 47 19.09 -2.89 6.16
N TRP A 48 19.00 -4.22 6.10
CA TRP A 48 17.99 -4.96 6.86
C TRP A 48 18.11 -4.77 8.37
N ARG A 49 19.34 -4.78 8.90
CA ARG A 49 19.59 -4.54 10.33
C ARG A 49 19.22 -3.11 10.72
N ALA A 50 19.60 -2.12 9.91
CA ALA A 50 19.23 -0.72 10.12
C ALA A 50 17.71 -0.55 10.12
N ARG A 51 17.03 -1.13 9.12
CA ARG A 51 15.56 -1.11 9.03
C ARG A 51 14.90 -1.75 10.25
N ALA A 52 15.40 -2.89 10.74
CA ALA A 52 14.84 -3.54 11.92
C ALA A 52 14.97 -2.66 13.18
N ILE A 53 16.11 -1.95 13.33
CA ILE A 53 16.31 -0.97 14.40
C ILE A 53 15.32 0.18 14.29
N ASP A 54 15.11 0.71 13.08
CA ASP A 54 14.19 1.83 12.85
C ASP A 54 12.73 1.45 13.07
N ILE A 55 12.32 0.25 12.64
CA ILE A 55 10.98 -0.30 12.94
C ILE A 55 10.78 -0.42 14.46
N ALA A 56 11.77 -0.94 15.19
CA ALA A 56 11.66 -1.08 16.64
C ALA A 56 11.52 0.29 17.34
N LYS A 57 12.32 1.28 16.92
CA LYS A 57 12.24 2.66 17.41
C LYS A 57 10.90 3.33 17.08
N GLY A 58 10.34 3.03 15.90
CA GLY A 58 9.08 3.60 15.40
C GLY A 58 7.81 2.92 15.91
N SER A 59 7.92 1.89 16.76
CA SER A 59 6.77 1.08 17.20
C SER A 59 5.62 1.89 17.82
N ALA A 60 5.93 2.86 18.69
CA ALA A 60 4.94 3.73 19.31
C ALA A 60 4.23 4.63 18.29
N THR A 61 4.97 5.15 17.31
CA THR A 61 4.41 5.94 16.20
C THR A 61 3.51 5.08 15.33
N ALA A 62 3.96 3.90 14.92
CA ALA A 62 3.18 2.96 14.12
C ALA A 62 1.87 2.55 14.84
N GLN A 63 1.91 2.36 16.16
CA GLN A 63 0.71 2.06 16.95
C GLN A 63 -0.27 3.24 16.96
N SER A 64 0.24 4.47 17.07
CA SER A 64 -0.57 5.69 17.03
C SER A 64 -1.19 5.91 15.64
N GLU A 65 -0.43 5.68 14.57
CA GLU A 65 -0.92 5.72 13.18
C GLU A 65 -2.02 4.68 12.93
N ALA A 66 -1.83 3.45 13.42
CA ALA A 66 -2.84 2.41 13.30
C ALA A 66 -4.11 2.74 14.09
N ALA A 67 -3.98 3.27 15.31
CA ALA A 67 -5.12 3.72 16.11
C ALA A 67 -5.91 4.85 15.42
N ALA A 68 -5.22 5.72 14.68
CA ALA A 68 -5.83 6.81 13.93
C ALA A 68 -6.42 6.40 12.57
N PHE A 69 -6.20 5.16 12.11
CA PHE A 69 -6.53 4.74 10.74
C PHE A 69 -7.97 5.06 10.31
N ARG A 70 -8.96 4.73 11.16
CA ARG A 70 -10.39 5.01 10.87
C ARG A 70 -10.68 6.51 10.86
N GLU A 71 -10.07 7.27 11.77
CA GLU A 71 -10.23 8.73 11.84
C GLU A 71 -9.63 9.40 10.60
N VAL A 72 -8.47 8.94 10.14
CA VAL A 72 -7.82 9.41 8.91
C VAL A 72 -8.73 9.16 7.71
N CYS A 73 -9.26 7.95 7.54
CA CYS A 73 -10.18 7.64 6.44
C CYS A 73 -11.41 8.56 6.47
N LYS A 74 -12.05 8.72 7.64
CA LYS A 74 -13.20 9.62 7.83
C LYS A 74 -12.85 11.07 7.48
N THR A 75 -11.69 11.55 7.91
CA THR A 75 -11.22 12.91 7.62
C THR A 75 -10.98 13.12 6.13
N LEU A 76 -10.41 12.12 5.45
CA LEU A 76 -10.22 12.14 3.99
C LEU A 76 -11.58 12.14 3.27
N SER A 77 -12.54 11.33 3.70
CA SER A 77 -13.90 11.31 3.16
C SER A 77 -14.59 12.66 3.30
N MET A 78 -14.49 13.32 4.45
CA MET A 78 -15.01 14.68 4.66
C MET A 78 -14.36 15.74 3.76
N LYS A 79 -13.11 15.52 3.33
CA LYS A 79 -12.45 16.41 2.36
C LYS A 79 -12.99 16.22 0.95
N GLU A 80 -13.64 15.09 0.66
CA GLU A 80 -14.14 14.72 -0.69
C GLU A 80 -13.04 14.86 -1.76
N GLN A 81 -11.82 14.42 -1.45
CA GLN A 81 -10.63 14.62 -2.29
C GLN A 81 -10.79 14.00 -3.69
N TYR A 82 -11.52 12.90 -3.83
CA TYR A 82 -11.79 12.28 -5.13
C TYR A 82 -12.84 13.04 -5.94
N LYS A 83 -13.90 13.52 -5.29
CA LYS A 83 -14.94 14.32 -5.95
C LYS A 83 -14.42 15.69 -6.37
N LYS A 84 -13.58 16.31 -5.53
CA LYS A 84 -12.97 17.61 -5.79
C LYS A 84 -11.75 17.54 -6.71
N ARG A 85 -11.28 16.33 -7.03
CA ARG A 85 -10.03 16.09 -7.78
C ARG A 85 -8.91 16.94 -7.17
N ALA A 86 -8.54 16.64 -5.92
CA ALA A 86 -7.69 17.50 -5.11
C ALA A 86 -6.32 17.87 -5.73
N LEU A 87 -5.82 17.07 -6.68
CA LEU A 87 -4.58 17.34 -7.41
C LEU A 87 -4.81 18.09 -8.74
N GLY A 88 -6.05 18.33 -9.15
CA GLY A 88 -6.38 18.98 -10.42
C GLY A 88 -5.85 18.19 -11.61
N ASP A 89 -4.95 18.80 -12.37
CA ASP A 89 -4.28 18.24 -13.55
C ASP A 89 -2.82 17.82 -13.28
N LYS A 90 -2.35 17.94 -12.02
CA LYS A 90 -0.97 17.56 -11.66
C LYS A 90 -0.78 16.05 -11.87
N PRO A 91 0.30 15.61 -12.52
CA PRO A 91 0.51 14.21 -12.81
C PRO A 91 0.56 13.35 -11.54
N LEU A 92 -0.22 12.29 -11.54
CA LEU A 92 -0.32 11.30 -10.47
C LEU A 92 -0.04 9.90 -11.03
N SER A 93 0.96 9.23 -10.49
CA SER A 93 1.13 7.80 -10.68
C SER A 93 0.68 7.05 -9.42
N VAL A 94 -0.09 5.98 -9.61
CA VAL A 94 -0.50 5.05 -8.55
C VAL A 94 0.10 3.68 -8.90
N ILE A 95 0.83 3.10 -7.95
CA ILE A 95 1.42 1.76 -8.06
C ILE A 95 0.55 0.82 -7.21
N ARG A 96 0.10 -0.26 -7.83
CA ARG A 96 -0.66 -1.33 -7.21
C ARG A 96 0.22 -2.58 -7.16
N GLY A 97 0.55 -3.03 -5.95
CA GLY A 97 1.13 -4.36 -5.73
C GLY A 97 0.03 -5.42 -5.54
N ASN A 98 0.43 -6.66 -5.37
CA ASN A 98 -0.40 -7.81 -5.05
C ASN A 98 -0.23 -8.19 -3.57
N SER A 99 -0.78 -7.38 -2.67
CA SER A 99 -0.72 -7.65 -1.22
C SER A 99 -1.50 -8.91 -0.82
N ALA A 100 -2.48 -9.35 -1.62
CA ALA A 100 -3.19 -10.62 -1.41
C ALA A 100 -2.22 -11.82 -1.37
N MET A 101 -1.16 -11.80 -2.18
CA MET A 101 -0.13 -12.84 -2.16
C MET A 101 0.54 -12.95 -0.77
N GLU A 102 0.90 -11.81 -0.15
CA GLU A 102 1.56 -11.78 1.16
C GLU A 102 0.60 -12.28 2.26
N PHE A 103 -0.66 -11.85 2.23
CA PHE A 103 -1.65 -12.28 3.22
C PHE A 103 -2.03 -13.76 3.06
N ASN A 104 -2.04 -14.31 1.84
CA ASN A 104 -2.20 -15.76 1.64
C ASN A 104 -1.03 -16.53 2.25
N ARG A 105 0.22 -16.09 2.04
CA ARG A 105 1.40 -16.71 2.67
C ARG A 105 1.32 -16.69 4.21
N ILE A 106 0.88 -15.58 4.80
CA ILE A 106 0.64 -15.47 6.25
C ILE A 106 -0.44 -16.46 6.69
N TYR A 107 -1.57 -16.52 5.98
CA TYR A 107 -2.67 -17.41 6.31
C TYR A 107 -2.22 -18.87 6.28
N GLU A 108 -1.63 -19.31 5.17
CA GLU A 108 -1.20 -20.69 4.98
C GLU A 108 -0.21 -21.12 6.06
N LYS A 109 0.83 -20.31 6.29
CA LYS A 109 1.85 -20.64 7.28
C LYS A 109 1.33 -20.58 8.71
N GLY A 110 0.48 -19.59 9.01
CA GLY A 110 -0.14 -19.44 10.32
C GLY A 110 -1.03 -20.63 10.67
N VAL A 111 -1.86 -21.09 9.72
CA VAL A 111 -2.69 -22.29 9.90
C VAL A 111 -1.84 -23.55 10.06
N GLU A 112 -0.78 -23.70 9.26
CA GLU A 112 0.14 -24.84 9.33
C GLU A 112 0.76 -25.00 10.74
N VAL A 113 1.16 -23.88 11.37
CA VAL A 113 1.76 -23.90 12.72
C VAL A 113 0.74 -23.85 13.86
N GLY A 114 -0.56 -23.84 13.53
CA GLY A 114 -1.63 -23.87 14.53
C GLY A 114 -2.01 -22.52 15.13
N ASN A 115 -1.61 -21.39 14.54
CA ASN A 115 -1.97 -20.05 15.02
C ASN A 115 -3.43 -19.69 14.73
N GLY A 116 -4.03 -18.87 15.61
CA GLY A 116 -5.42 -18.43 15.53
C GLY A 116 -6.45 -19.53 15.85
N THR A 117 -7.61 -19.13 16.38
CA THR A 117 -8.77 -20.03 16.52
C THR A 117 -9.42 -20.30 15.16
N GLU A 118 -10.31 -21.29 15.10
CA GLU A 118 -11.06 -21.60 13.88
C GLU A 118 -11.85 -20.37 13.40
N GLU A 119 -12.47 -19.63 14.31
CA GLU A 119 -13.24 -18.42 13.99
C GLU A 119 -12.35 -17.31 13.41
N GLN A 120 -11.15 -17.12 13.98
CA GLN A 120 -10.18 -16.14 13.49
C GLN A 120 -9.65 -16.51 12.10
N ARG A 121 -9.33 -17.79 11.87
CA ARG A 121 -8.91 -18.28 10.55
C ARG A 121 -10.03 -18.11 9.53
N GLN A 122 -11.27 -18.48 9.86
CA GLN A 122 -12.40 -18.28 8.96
C GLN A 122 -12.65 -16.80 8.66
N ALA A 123 -12.51 -15.91 9.63
CA ALA A 123 -12.63 -14.47 9.42
C ALA A 123 -11.54 -13.93 8.48
N PHE A 124 -10.29 -14.35 8.68
CA PHE A 124 -9.19 -13.95 7.79
C PHE A 124 -9.38 -14.52 6.37
N ARG A 125 -9.84 -15.77 6.22
CA ARG A 125 -10.14 -16.34 4.90
C ARG A 125 -11.23 -15.55 4.17
N ARG A 126 -12.34 -15.20 4.84
CA ARG A 126 -13.40 -14.38 4.25
C ARG A 126 -12.90 -13.00 3.78
N LEU A 127 -11.95 -12.42 4.51
CA LEU A 127 -11.30 -11.17 4.13
C LEU A 127 -10.41 -11.36 2.89
N LEU A 128 -9.62 -12.44 2.84
CA LEU A 128 -8.79 -12.81 1.69
C LEU A 128 -9.60 -13.02 0.42
N ASP A 129 -10.76 -13.68 0.52
CA ASP A 129 -11.64 -13.96 -0.63
C ASP A 129 -12.12 -12.68 -1.34
N ARG A 130 -12.08 -11.53 -0.66
CA ARG A 130 -12.48 -10.22 -1.20
C ARG A 130 -11.32 -9.25 -1.38
N TRP A 131 -10.10 -9.64 -1.01
CA TRP A 131 -8.97 -8.73 -0.91
C TRP A 131 -8.62 -8.07 -2.25
N GLU A 132 -8.62 -8.85 -3.33
CA GLU A 132 -8.31 -8.34 -4.67
C GLU A 132 -9.36 -7.33 -5.16
N GLU A 133 -10.64 -7.58 -4.86
CA GLU A 133 -11.73 -6.64 -5.16
C GLU A 133 -11.53 -5.33 -4.41
N PHE A 134 -11.28 -5.40 -3.10
CA PHE A 134 -11.05 -4.22 -2.26
C PHE A 134 -9.85 -3.41 -2.70
N ASP A 135 -8.71 -4.08 -2.94
CA ASP A 135 -7.49 -3.42 -3.36
C ASP A 135 -7.69 -2.71 -4.71
N ARG A 136 -8.35 -3.36 -5.68
CA ARG A 136 -8.67 -2.71 -6.96
C ARG A 136 -9.57 -1.48 -6.77
N GLU A 137 -10.67 -1.61 -6.01
CA GLU A 137 -11.59 -0.49 -5.77
C GLU A 137 -10.88 0.70 -5.12
N ILE A 138 -10.03 0.46 -4.12
CA ILE A 138 -9.24 1.49 -3.43
C ILE A 138 -8.29 2.20 -4.41
N LYS A 139 -7.57 1.48 -5.28
CA LYS A 139 -6.63 2.11 -6.22
C LYS A 139 -7.34 2.83 -7.36
N ASP A 140 -8.47 2.30 -7.84
CA ASP A 140 -9.34 2.94 -8.83
C ASP A 140 -9.94 4.26 -8.31
N GLU A 141 -10.23 4.35 -7.01
CA GLU A 141 -10.63 5.61 -6.39
C GLU A 141 -9.47 6.62 -6.33
N GLN A 142 -8.26 6.18 -5.99
CA GLN A 142 -7.09 7.06 -5.88
C GLN A 142 -6.75 7.78 -7.19
N ILE A 143 -6.92 7.13 -8.36
CA ILE A 143 -6.66 7.79 -9.64
C ILE A 143 -7.64 8.95 -9.93
N ARG A 144 -8.72 9.10 -9.16
CA ARG A 144 -9.65 10.24 -9.30
C ARG A 144 -9.11 11.53 -8.67
N LEU A 145 -8.00 11.47 -7.92
CA LEU A 145 -7.36 12.64 -7.34
C LEU A 145 -6.88 13.63 -8.40
N SER A 146 -6.54 13.17 -9.61
CA SER A 146 -6.07 13.99 -10.73
C SER A 146 -6.78 13.62 -12.03
N SER A 147 -6.75 14.51 -13.04
CA SER A 147 -7.13 14.18 -14.42
C SER A 147 -5.97 13.69 -15.28
N ASN A 148 -4.74 13.73 -14.75
CA ASN A 148 -3.53 13.27 -15.42
C ASN A 148 -2.95 12.12 -14.60
N THR A 149 -3.42 10.90 -14.89
CA THR A 149 -3.11 9.72 -14.07
C THR A 149 -2.46 8.60 -14.84
N HIS A 150 -1.71 7.79 -14.09
CA HIS A 150 -1.14 6.54 -14.54
C HIS A 150 -1.31 5.51 -13.41
N LEU A 151 -1.81 4.32 -13.73
CA LEU A 151 -1.94 3.21 -12.80
C LEU A 151 -1.06 2.07 -13.28
N VAL A 152 -0.11 1.65 -12.45
CA VAL A 152 0.79 0.53 -12.73
C VAL A 152 0.50 -0.62 -11.79
N HIS A 153 0.26 -1.81 -12.34
CA HIS A 153 0.06 -3.03 -11.57
C HIS A 153 1.33 -3.89 -11.61
N VAL A 154 1.81 -4.29 -10.43
CA VAL A 154 3.02 -5.10 -10.22
C VAL A 154 2.60 -6.43 -9.58
N PRO A 155 2.08 -7.40 -10.36
CA PRO A 155 1.42 -8.59 -9.82
C PRO A 155 2.36 -9.55 -9.09
N ASP A 156 3.66 -9.44 -9.34
CA ASP A 156 4.75 -10.23 -8.76
C ASP A 156 5.34 -9.61 -7.48
N CYS A 157 4.76 -8.53 -6.96
CA CYS A 157 5.27 -7.82 -5.79
C CYS A 157 4.15 -7.49 -4.80
N GLY A 158 4.38 -7.75 -3.52
CA GLY A 158 3.47 -7.38 -2.44
C GLY A 158 3.44 -5.88 -2.09
N HIS A 159 3.05 -5.55 -0.86
CA HIS A 159 2.86 -4.19 -0.36
C HIS A 159 4.15 -3.34 -0.39
N ASN A 160 5.31 -3.96 -0.21
CA ASN A 160 6.60 -3.26 -0.08
C ASN A 160 7.32 -3.07 -1.43
N VAL A 161 6.64 -2.49 -2.42
CA VAL A 161 7.19 -2.28 -3.78
C VAL A 161 8.51 -1.52 -3.75
N HIS A 162 8.62 -0.51 -2.90
CA HIS A 162 9.85 0.28 -2.72
C HIS A 162 11.08 -0.53 -2.29
N LEU A 163 10.89 -1.73 -1.70
CA LEU A 163 11.99 -2.62 -1.29
C LEU A 163 12.25 -3.72 -2.32
N VAL A 164 11.20 -4.23 -2.97
CA VAL A 164 11.30 -5.41 -3.85
C VAL A 164 11.50 -5.00 -5.32
N ARG A 165 10.78 -3.98 -5.77
CA ARG A 165 10.80 -3.42 -7.13
C ARG A 165 11.08 -1.91 -7.12
N PRO A 166 12.21 -1.45 -6.55
CA PRO A 166 12.55 -0.02 -6.52
C PRO A 166 12.69 0.57 -7.93
N ASP A 167 13.01 -0.25 -8.93
CA ASP A 167 13.01 0.11 -10.34
C ASP A 167 11.66 0.69 -10.80
N VAL A 168 10.55 0.04 -10.43
CA VAL A 168 9.19 0.50 -10.78
C VAL A 168 8.92 1.86 -10.13
N VAL A 169 9.30 2.04 -8.86
CA VAL A 169 9.14 3.34 -8.18
C VAL A 169 9.93 4.43 -8.89
N CYS A 170 11.18 4.15 -9.29
CA CYS A 170 12.00 5.09 -10.02
C CYS A 170 11.40 5.46 -11.39
N ASP A 171 10.85 4.49 -12.11
CA ASP A 171 10.26 4.73 -13.43
C ASP A 171 8.98 5.57 -13.33
N GLU A 172 8.15 5.34 -12.31
CA GLU A 172 6.97 6.17 -12.07
C GLU A 172 7.32 7.59 -11.59
N ILE A 173 8.42 7.75 -10.85
CA ILE A 173 8.95 9.09 -10.52
C ILE A 173 9.38 9.81 -11.80
N LYS A 174 10.11 9.13 -12.71
CA LYS A 174 10.51 9.70 -14.00
C LYS A 174 9.28 10.08 -14.83
N TRP A 175 8.27 9.21 -14.90
CA TRP A 175 7.02 9.49 -15.61
C TRP A 175 6.37 10.78 -15.10
N VAL A 176 6.21 10.92 -13.78
CA VAL A 176 5.65 12.13 -13.17
C VAL A 176 6.48 13.36 -13.52
N ARG A 177 7.80 13.28 -13.36
CA ARG A 177 8.73 14.39 -13.65
C ARG A 177 8.61 14.82 -15.11
N ASP A 178 8.62 13.87 -16.03
CA ASP A 178 8.62 14.14 -17.46
C ASP A 178 7.29 14.78 -17.89
N ARG A 179 6.15 14.38 -17.29
CA ARG A 179 4.85 15.04 -17.47
C ARG A 179 4.83 16.48 -16.96
N ILE A 180 5.50 16.77 -15.85
CA ILE A 180 5.63 18.15 -15.34
C ILE A 180 6.41 18.98 -16.34
N LEU A 181 7.57 18.49 -16.80
CA LEU A 181 8.44 19.20 -17.72
C LEU A 181 7.77 19.43 -19.08
N SER A 182 7.04 18.44 -19.63
CA SER A 182 6.32 18.59 -20.89
C SER A 182 5.20 19.64 -20.81
N ASN A 183 4.47 19.69 -19.69
CA ASN A 183 3.40 20.67 -19.49
C ASN A 183 3.93 22.10 -19.33
N THR A 184 5.13 22.26 -18.75
CA THR A 184 5.78 23.58 -18.69
C THR A 184 6.18 24.07 -20.08
N SER A 185 6.73 23.18 -20.92
CA SER A 185 7.11 23.53 -22.29
C SER A 185 5.90 23.91 -23.16
N SER A 186 4.76 23.23 -23.03
CA SER A 186 3.56 23.55 -23.82
C SER A 186 2.91 24.89 -23.43
N MET A 187 2.92 25.25 -22.14
CA MET A 187 2.42 26.57 -21.70
C MET A 187 3.31 27.73 -22.19
N ALA A 188 4.63 27.53 -22.22
CA ALA A 188 5.57 28.52 -22.74
C ALA A 188 5.39 28.76 -24.25
N SER A 189 5.08 27.71 -25.03
CA SER A 189 4.86 27.82 -26.48
C SER A 189 3.48 28.36 -26.87
N SER A 190 2.48 28.30 -25.98
CA SER A 190 1.11 28.78 -26.25
C SER A 190 0.87 30.25 -25.88
N SER A 191 1.90 30.94 -25.37
CA SER A 191 1.84 32.33 -24.90
C SER A 191 2.53 33.33 -25.85
N LEU A 192 2.83 32.90 -27.08
CA LEU A 192 3.40 33.69 -28.19
C LEU A 192 2.40 33.73 -29.36
#